data_AF-A0A848CVI4-F1
#
_entry.id   AF-A0A848CVI4-F1
#
_cell.length_a   1.000
_cell.length_b   1.000
_cell.length_c   1.000
_cell.angle_alpha   90.00
_cell.angle_beta   90.00
_cell.angle_gamma   90.00
#
_symmetry.space_group_name_H-M   'P 1'
#
loop_
_entity.id
_entity.type
_entity.pdbx_description
1 polymer ?
#
loop_
_entity_poly.entity_id
_entity_poly.type
_entity_poly.pdbx_seq_one_letter_code
_entity_poly.pdbx_strand_id
1 'polypeptide(L)' 'MREYVGTCMECGAQVYCHDGFIGGVVLEAGNLLCFPCFEAKDEKQEE' A
#
# COMPACT_ATOMS: atom_id res chain seq x y z
N MET A 1 17.69 3.39 -2.78
CA MET A 1 17.81 2.08 -2.06
C MET A 1 16.42 1.49 -1.90
N ARG A 2 16.22 0.18 -2.08
CA ARG A 2 14.91 -0.47 -1.91
C ARG A 2 14.89 -1.23 -0.59
N GLU A 3 14.09 -0.75 0.36
CA GLU A 3 13.93 -1.36 1.68
C GLU A 3 12.59 -2.06 1.76
N TYR A 4 12.57 -3.29 2.25
CA TYR A 4 11.32 -4.01 2.45
C TYR A 4 10.57 -3.41 3.65
N VAL A 5 9.30 -3.04 3.44
CA VAL A 5 8.45 -2.42 4.47
C VAL A 5 7.46 -3.43 5.03
N GLY A 6 6.86 -4.24 4.15
CA GLY A 6 5.83 -5.18 4.55
C GLY A 6 5.06 -5.73 3.36
N THR A 7 3.90 -6.31 3.64
CA THR A 7 3.06 -6.96 2.63
C THR A 7 1.69 -6.29 2.58
N CYS A 8 1.16 -6.10 1.37
CA CYS A 8 -0.22 -5.63 1.16
C CYS A 8 -1.20 -6.62 1.79
N MET A 9 -2.11 -6.11 2.62
CA MET A 9 -3.11 -6.93 3.30
C MET A 9 -4.17 -7.54 2.37
N GLU A 10 -4.40 -6.94 1.19
CA GLU A 10 -5.43 -7.40 0.25
C GLU A 10 -4.92 -8.48 -0.71
N CYS A 11 -3.76 -8.22 -1.34
CA CYS A 11 -3.25 -9.07 -2.42
C CYS A 11 -1.98 -9.85 -2.04
N GLY A 12 -1.39 -9.60 -0.87
CA GLY A 12 -0.14 -10.24 -0.46
C GLY A 12 1.10 -9.74 -1.21
N ALA A 13 1.00 -8.64 -1.97
CA ALA A 13 2.14 -8.07 -2.67
C ALA A 13 3.16 -7.46 -1.71
N GLN A 14 4.45 -7.65 -1.99
CA GLN A 14 5.52 -7.03 -1.20
C GLN A 14 5.60 -5.53 -1.50
N VAL A 15 5.56 -4.72 -0.44
CA VAL A 15 5.67 -3.27 -0.51
C VAL A 15 7.06 -2.87 -0.04
N TYR A 16 7.68 -1.98 -0.80
CA TYR A 16 9.02 -1.51 -0.57
C TYR A 16 9.05 0.01 -0.45
N CYS A 17 9.98 0.52 0.36
CA CYS A 17 10.37 1.91 0.39
C CYS A 17 11.45 2.14 -0.65
N HIS A 18 11.28 3.17 -1.47
CA HIS A 18 12.23 3.64 -2.46
C HIS A 18 12.65 5.05 -2.08
N ASP A 19 13.89 5.18 -1.57
CA ASP A 19 14.52 6.48 -1.35
C ASP A 19 13.64 7.44 -0.50
N GLY A 20 13.00 6.89 0.54
CA GLY A 20 12.12 7.62 1.46
C GLY A 20 10.63 7.60 1.11
N PHE A 21 10.25 7.01 -0.03
CA PHE A 21 8.85 6.88 -0.46
C PHE A 21 8.37 5.44 -0.39
N ILE A 22 7.30 5.19 0.37
CA ILE A 22 6.68 3.87 0.46
C ILE A 22 5.87 3.61 -0.83
N GLY A 23 6.08 2.45 -1.46
CA GLY A 23 5.35 1.98 -2.63
C GLY A 23 3.92 1.52 -2.32
N GLY A 24 3.21 2.24 -1.46
CA GLY A 24 1.90 1.90 -0.93
C GLY A 24 1.41 2.90 0.10
N VAL A 25 0.24 2.63 0.67
CA VAL A 25 -0.44 3.45 1.68
C VAL A 25 -0.46 2.71 3.00
N VAL A 26 -0.04 3.38 4.07
CA VAL A 26 -0.17 2.89 5.45
C VAL A 26 -1.52 3.36 5.97
N LEU A 27 -2.42 2.42 6.23
CA LEU A 27 -3.72 2.67 6.86
C LEU A 27 -3.60 2.68 8.38
N GLU A 28 -4.71 3.06 9.04
CA GLU A 28 -4.83 2.97 10.49
C GLU A 28 -4.56 1.54 11.01
N ALA A 29 -4.09 1.46 12.26
CA ALA A 29 -3.69 0.24 12.94
C ALA A 29 -2.48 -0.51 12.34
N GLY A 30 -1.69 0.14 11.47
CA GLY A 30 -0.47 -0.46 10.90
C GLY A 30 -0.73 -1.38 9.70
N ASN A 31 -1.92 -1.28 9.10
CA ASN A 31 -2.26 -2.00 7.89
C ASN A 31 -1.57 -1.39 6.67
N LEU A 32 -1.12 -2.22 5.74
CA LEU A 32 -0.40 -1.77 4.54
C LEU A 32 -1.17 -2.18 3.29
N LEU A 33 -1.34 -1.23 2.38
CA LEU A 33 -1.96 -1.42 1.06
C LEU A 33 -0.96 -1.05 -0.03
N CYS A 34 -0.90 -1.83 -1.11
CA CYS A 34 -0.24 -1.37 -2.33
C CYS A 34 -1.15 -0.38 -3.07
N PHE A 35 -0.57 0.48 -3.91
CA PHE A 35 -1.34 1.48 -4.67
C PHE A 35 -2.51 0.87 -5.48
N PRO A 36 -2.34 -0.24 -6.22
CA PRO A 36 -3.46 -0.82 -6.96
C PRO A 36 -4.64 -1.22 -6.09
N CYS A 37 -4.38 -1.76 -4.88
CA CYS A 37 -5.45 -2.14 -3.95
C CYS A 37 -6.06 -0.94 -3.24
N PHE A 38 -5.29 0.15 -3.06
CA PHE A 38 -5.79 1.40 -2.53
C PHE A 38 -6.71 2.10 -3.55
N GLU A 39 -6.27 2.25 -4.79
CA GLU A 39 -7.05 2.83 -5.90
C GLU A 39 -8.36 2.06 -6.12
N ALA A 40 -8.32 0.72 -6.14
CA ALA A 40 -9.50 -0.12 -6.27
C ALA A 40 -10.51 0.01 -5.11
N LYS A 41 -10.07 0.50 -3.94
CA LYS A 41 -10.95 0.81 -2.80
C LYS A 41 -11.48 2.24 -2.85
N ASP A 42 -10.69 3.18 -3.34
CA ASP A 42 -11.03 4.60 -3.40
C ASP A 42 -12.05 4.91 -4.51
N GLU A 43 -11.98 4.18 -5.64
CA GLU A 43 -12.98 4.22 -6.73
C GLU A 43 -14.42 3.87 -6.28
N LYS A 44 -14.63 3.39 -5.05
CA LYS A 44 -15.95 3.11 -4.49
C LYS A 44 -16.56 4.27 -3.68
N GLN A 45 -15.92 5.43 -3.61
CA GLN A 45 -16.41 6.59 -2.82
C GLN A 45 -17.00 7.74 -3.66
N GLU A 46 -17.18 7.59 -4.97
CA GLU A 46 -17.89 8.56 -5.80
C GLU A 46 -19.08 7.90 -6.53
N GLU A 47 -20.17 7.64 -5.78
CA GLU A 47 -21.55 7.51 -6.30
C GLU A 47 -22.52 8.25 -5.37
#